data_AF-A0A6N6VZM1-F1
#
_entry.id   AF-A0A6N6VZM1-F1
#
_cell.length_a   1.000
_cell.length_b   1.000
_cell.length_c   1.000
_cell.angle_alpha   90.00
_cell.angle_beta   90.00
_cell.angle_gamma   90.00
#
_symmetry.space_group_name_H-M   'P 1'
#
loop_
_entity.id
_entity.type
_entity.pdbx_description
1 polymer ?
#
loop_
_entity_poly.entity_id
_entity_poly.type
_entity_poly.pdbx_seq_one_letter_code
_entity_poly.pdbx_strand_id
1 'polypeptide(L)'
;MSRFLDVTKFGKITFVSKSAKANGKNGLKVTGDLTIHGVTKSVVLDVTDIAGPGVSPLDKKQHLGGSASVKIVRQDYGIKWNGDGMTGIAGEAAVGNDVKIQIDLDSIEMASSK
;
A
#
# COMPACT_ATOMS: atom_id res chain seq x y z
N MET A 1 24.06 -0.17 12.34
CA MET A 1 22.63 0.17 12.32
C MET A 1 22.03 -0.25 10.99
N SER A 2 21.21 -1.30 10.98
CA SER A 2 20.53 -1.80 9.78
C SER A 2 19.53 -0.75 9.26
N ARG A 3 19.78 -0.18 8.08
CA ARG A 3 18.87 0.80 7.44
C ARG A 3 17.85 0.08 6.55
N PHE A 4 17.02 -0.78 7.13
CA PHE A 4 16.10 -1.67 6.42
C PHE A 4 15.34 -1.02 5.24
N LEU A 5 14.78 0.18 5.44
CA LEU A 5 14.10 0.95 4.37
C LEU A 5 14.90 2.13 3.82
N ASP A 6 16.10 2.42 4.35
CA ASP A 6 16.95 3.55 3.93
C ASP A 6 16.18 4.88 3.73
N VAL A 7 15.32 5.24 4.68
CA VAL A 7 14.37 6.38 4.54
C VAL A 7 15.03 7.73 4.21
N THR A 8 16.31 7.92 4.55
CA THR A 8 17.09 9.11 4.15
C THR A 8 17.28 9.18 2.62
N LYS A 9 17.44 8.03 1.95
CA LYS A 9 17.61 7.93 0.50
C LYS A 9 16.28 7.65 -0.22
N PHE A 10 15.38 6.88 0.40
CA PHE A 10 14.10 6.45 -0.17
C PHE A 10 12.93 6.84 0.75
N GLY A 11 12.74 8.14 0.97
CA GLY A 11 11.76 8.65 1.92
C GLY A 11 10.29 8.54 1.51
N LYS A 12 9.99 7.95 0.34
CA LYS A 12 8.62 7.81 -0.17
C LYS A 12 8.40 6.40 -0.70
N ILE A 13 7.23 5.86 -0.39
CA ILE A 13 6.60 4.76 -1.10
C ILE A 13 5.53 5.38 -1.98
N THR A 14 5.49 5.03 -3.26
CA THR A 14 4.50 5.57 -4.20
C THR A 14 3.74 4.45 -4.89
N PHE A 15 2.45 4.68 -5.11
CA PHE A 15 1.64 3.84 -5.98
C PHE A 15 1.00 4.72 -7.04
N VAL A 16 1.22 4.38 -8.32
CA VAL A 16 0.62 5.09 -9.45
C VAL A 16 -0.33 4.13 -10.17
N SER A 17 -1.63 4.39 -10.06
CA SER A 17 -2.65 3.56 -10.72
C SER A 17 -2.55 3.69 -12.24
N LYS A 18 -2.75 2.57 -12.94
CA LYS A 18 -2.77 2.49 -14.40
C LYS A 18 -4.14 2.10 -14.94
N SER A 19 -4.82 1.20 -14.25
CA SER A 19 -6.16 0.76 -14.62
C SER A 19 -6.90 0.20 -13.43
N ALA A 20 -8.22 0.36 -13.41
CA ALA A 20 -9.11 -0.26 -12.45
C ALA A 20 -10.16 -1.11 -13.19
N LYS A 21 -10.47 -2.28 -12.65
CA LYS A 21 -11.53 -3.18 -13.15
C LYS A 21 -12.46 -3.55 -12.01
N ALA A 22 -13.76 -3.63 -12.28
CA ALA A 22 -14.75 -4.12 -11.33
C ALA A 22 -14.38 -5.53 -10.82
N ASN A 23 -14.54 -5.76 -9.52
CA ASN A 23 -14.33 -7.03 -8.86
C ASN A 23 -15.50 -7.30 -7.89
N GLY A 24 -16.61 -7.77 -8.44
CA GLY A 24 -17.87 -7.89 -7.69
C GLY A 24 -18.58 -6.55 -7.51
N LYS A 25 -19.56 -6.52 -6.60
CA LYS A 25 -20.48 -5.39 -6.44
C LYS A 25 -19.82 -4.14 -5.84
N ASN A 26 -18.96 -4.32 -4.83
CA ASN A 26 -18.33 -3.25 -4.06
C ASN A 26 -16.80 -3.42 -4.01
N GLY A 27 -16.20 -3.83 -5.13
CA GLY A 27 -14.78 -4.10 -5.19
C GLY A 27 -14.15 -3.75 -6.54
N LEU A 28 -12.85 -3.51 -6.51
CA LEU A 28 -12.03 -3.22 -7.69
C LEU A 28 -10.72 -4.00 -7.63
N LYS A 29 -10.23 -4.42 -8.79
CA LYS A 29 -8.81 -4.74 -8.98
C LYS A 29 -8.12 -3.55 -9.62
N VAL A 30 -7.24 -2.88 -8.88
CA VAL A 30 -6.50 -1.71 -9.35
C VAL A 30 -5.07 -2.11 -9.65
N THR A 31 -4.72 -2.13 -10.94
CA THR A 31 -3.35 -2.36 -11.39
C THR A 31 -2.59 -1.04 -11.39
N GLY A 32 -1.38 -1.03 -10.85
CA GLY A 32 -0.53 0.15 -10.81
C GLY A 32 0.92 -0.17 -10.47
N ASP A 33 1.76 0.85 -10.55
CA ASP A 33 3.18 0.76 -10.25
C ASP A 33 3.43 1.12 -8.79
N LEU A 34 3.89 0.15 -8.00
CA LEU A 34 4.32 0.33 -6.62
C LEU A 34 5.84 0.52 -6.59
N THR A 35 6.29 1.63 -6.02
CA THR A 35 7.71 1.92 -5.83
C THR A 35 8.05 1.90 -4.35
N ILE A 36 9.00 1.05 -3.97
CA ILE A 36 9.52 0.93 -2.60
C ILE A 36 11.05 0.81 -2.72
N HIS A 37 11.79 1.53 -1.87
CA HIS A 37 13.27 1.50 -1.86
C HIS A 37 13.90 1.80 -3.24
N GLY A 38 13.25 2.65 -4.03
CA GLY A 38 13.69 3.01 -5.39
C GLY A 38 13.47 1.94 -6.46
N VAL A 39 12.88 0.79 -6.13
CA VAL A 39 12.51 -0.26 -7.08
C VAL A 39 11.01 -0.16 -7.38
N THR A 40 10.65 -0.15 -8.65
CA THR A 40 9.25 -0.10 -9.12
C THR A 40 8.81 -1.46 -9.64
N LYS A 41 7.64 -1.93 -9.20
CA LYS A 41 6.99 -3.13 -9.74
C LYS A 41 5.51 -2.91 -9.99
N SER A 42 5.00 -3.54 -11.05
CA SER A 42 3.56 -3.57 -11.31
C SER A 42 2.89 -4.53 -10.33
N VAL A 43 1.89 -4.05 -9.60
CA VAL A 43 1.10 -4.84 -8.64
C VAL A 43 -0.39 -4.60 -8.86
N VAL A 44 -1.22 -5.46 -8.26
CA VAL A 44 -2.67 -5.30 -8.25
C VAL A 44 -3.12 -5.14 -6.80
N LEU A 45 -3.70 -3.99 -6.49
CA LEU A 45 -4.43 -3.80 -5.24
C LEU A 45 -5.82 -4.43 -5.39
N ASP A 46 -6.18 -5.29 -4.44
CA ASP A 46 -7.53 -5.78 -4.28
C ASP A 46 -8.28 -4.83 -3.35
N VAL A 47 -9.22 -4.08 -3.91
CA VAL A 47 -10.03 -3.08 -3.20
C VAL A 47 -11.38 -3.71 -2.88
N THR A 48 -11.77 -3.69 -1.61
CA THR A 48 -13.00 -4.24 -1.06
C THR A 48 -13.74 -3.20 -0.25
N ASP A 49 -14.96 -3.56 0.15
CA ASP A 49 -15.77 -2.79 1.11
C ASP A 49 -15.99 -1.34 0.70
N ILE A 50 -16.05 -1.09 -0.62
CA ILE A 50 -16.34 0.24 -1.15
C ILE A 50 -17.74 0.64 -0.71
N ALA A 51 -17.83 1.72 0.04
CA ALA A 51 -19.04 2.25 0.62
C ALA A 51 -19.19 3.75 0.33
N GLY A 52 -20.41 4.17 0.02
CA GLY A 52 -20.73 5.54 -0.37
C GLY A 52 -20.87 5.71 -1.90
N PRO A 53 -20.91 6.96 -2.39
CA PRO A 53 -20.75 8.19 -1.62
C PRO A 53 -21.92 8.41 -0.62
N GLY A 54 -21.60 8.96 0.56
CA GLY A 54 -22.59 9.32 1.59
C GLY A 54 -22.20 10.58 2.36
N VAL A 55 -23.18 11.36 2.82
CA VAL A 55 -22.91 12.61 3.56
C VAL A 55 -22.46 12.30 4.99
N SER A 56 -21.24 12.69 5.33
CA SER A 56 -20.70 12.58 6.69
C SER A 56 -21.42 13.55 7.63
N PRO A 57 -21.88 13.10 8.82
CA PRO A 57 -22.53 13.97 9.79
C PRO A 57 -21.56 14.98 10.42
N LEU A 58 -20.24 14.72 10.37
CA LEU A 58 -19.20 15.51 11.03
C LEU A 58 -18.91 16.82 10.30
N ASP A 59 -18.83 16.78 8.97
CA ASP A 59 -18.43 17.93 8.14
C ASP A 59 -19.44 18.27 7.03
N LYS A 60 -20.52 17.49 6.92
CA LYS A 60 -21.59 17.63 5.92
C LYS A 60 -21.12 17.48 4.47
N LYS A 61 -19.98 16.80 4.22
CA LYS A 61 -19.46 16.52 2.87
C LYS A 61 -19.73 15.07 2.45
N GLN A 62 -19.61 14.80 1.14
CA GLN A 62 -19.68 13.43 0.61
C GLN A 62 -18.37 12.70 0.90
N HIS A 63 -18.49 11.52 1.50
CA HIS A 63 -17.38 10.61 1.77
C HIS A 63 -17.55 9.32 0.99
N LEU A 64 -16.44 8.74 0.56
CA LEU A 64 -16.35 7.39 0.01
C LEU A 64 -15.22 6.64 0.73
N GLY A 65 -15.58 5.50 1.30
CA GLY A 65 -14.66 4.63 2.02
C GLY A 65 -14.37 3.33 1.25
N GLY A 66 -13.27 2.68 1.60
CA GLY A 66 -12.95 1.34 1.14
C GLY A 66 -11.62 0.84 1.71
N SER A 67 -11.39 -0.46 1.62
CA SER A 67 -10.13 -1.09 2.03
C SER A 67 -9.41 -1.62 0.80
N ALA A 68 -8.08 -1.52 0.77
CA ALA A 68 -7.25 -2.07 -0.30
C ALA A 68 -6.14 -2.93 0.30
N SER A 69 -5.80 -4.03 -0.38
CA SER A 69 -4.69 -4.86 0.05
C SER A 69 -3.85 -5.39 -1.11
N VAL A 70 -2.58 -5.64 -0.82
CA VAL A 70 -1.66 -6.33 -1.72
C VAL A 70 -0.63 -7.08 -0.90
N LYS A 71 -0.23 -8.26 -1.38
CA LYS A 71 0.94 -8.97 -0.84
C LYS A 71 2.13 -8.75 -1.77
N ILE A 72 3.26 -8.40 -1.20
CA ILE A 72 4.54 -8.27 -1.91
C ILE A 72 5.61 -9.15 -1.27
N VAL A 73 6.72 -9.36 -1.99
CA VAL A 73 7.95 -9.94 -1.46
C VAL A 73 8.93 -8.79 -1.18
N ARG A 74 9.40 -8.59 0.05
CA ARG A 74 10.28 -7.43 0.37
C ARG A 74 11.62 -7.46 -0.36
N GLN A 75 12.16 -8.67 -0.59
CA GLN A 75 13.46 -8.85 -1.25
C GLN A 75 13.43 -8.41 -2.73
N ASP A 76 12.25 -8.49 -3.37
CA ASP A 76 12.04 -7.99 -4.72
C ASP A 76 12.25 -6.49 -4.85
N TYR A 77 12.14 -5.76 -3.73
CA TYR A 77 12.41 -4.32 -3.64
C TYR A 77 13.79 -4.03 -3.04
N GLY A 78 14.69 -5.01 -2.94
CA GLY A 78 16.03 -4.82 -2.39
C GLY A 78 16.11 -4.71 -0.86
N ILE A 79 14.99 -4.85 -0.16
CA ILE A 79 14.91 -4.78 1.31
C ILE A 79 15.38 -6.11 1.89
N LYS A 80 16.67 -6.19 2.24
CA LYS A 80 17.30 -7.36 2.84
C LYS A 80 17.50 -7.19 4.35
N TRP A 81 17.41 -8.30 5.07
CA TRP A 81 17.73 -8.33 6.49
C TRP A 81 19.08 -8.98 6.66
N ASN A 82 20.08 -8.20 7.07
CA ASN A 82 21.45 -8.68 7.20
C ASN A 82 21.82 -9.08 8.64
N GLY A 83 20.85 -9.11 9.57
CA GLY A 83 20.97 -9.59 10.96
C GLY A 83 22.25 -9.18 11.69
N ASP A 84 22.16 -8.28 12.67
CA ASP A 84 23.30 -7.92 13.54
C ASP A 84 23.71 -9.02 14.55
N GLY A 85 23.17 -10.24 14.42
CA GLY A 85 23.41 -11.35 15.33
C GLY A 85 22.62 -11.28 16.65
N MET A 86 21.79 -10.25 16.88
CA MET A 86 21.10 -10.06 18.17
C MET A 86 19.86 -10.93 18.37
N THR A 87 19.34 -11.59 17.33
CA THR A 87 18.10 -12.39 17.41
C THR A 87 18.33 -13.89 17.68
N GLY A 88 19.58 -14.36 17.70
CA GLY A 88 19.90 -15.79 17.74
C GLY A 88 19.48 -16.59 16.49
N ILE A 89 18.87 -15.93 15.51
CA ILE A 89 18.47 -16.48 14.21
C ILE A 89 19.36 -15.85 13.14
N ALA A 90 20.16 -16.66 12.47
CA ALA A 90 21.11 -16.18 11.47
C ALA A 90 20.39 -15.71 10.19
N GLY A 91 20.75 -14.50 9.74
CA GLY A 91 20.46 -14.02 8.39
C GLY A 91 18.98 -13.87 8.04
N GLU A 92 18.65 -14.14 6.78
CA GLU A 92 17.34 -13.83 6.18
C GLU A 92 16.16 -14.58 6.81
N ALA A 93 16.41 -15.68 7.51
CA ALA A 93 15.39 -16.49 8.19
C ALA A 93 14.71 -15.77 9.37
N ALA A 94 15.31 -14.69 9.88
CA ALA A 94 14.76 -13.93 11.00
C ALA A 94 13.53 -13.08 10.62
N VAL A 95 13.36 -12.73 9.35
CA VAL A 95 12.29 -11.82 8.89
C VAL A 95 11.63 -12.38 7.64
N GLY A 96 10.32 -12.63 7.72
CA GLY A 96 9.53 -13.14 6.60
C GLY A 96 9.64 -12.26 5.34
N ASN A 97 9.56 -12.92 4.18
CA ASN A 97 9.66 -12.25 2.89
C ASN A 97 8.32 -11.66 2.42
N ASP A 98 7.23 -12.35 2.70
CA ASP A 98 5.87 -11.91 2.41
C ASP A 98 5.48 -10.73 3.31
N VAL A 99 5.12 -9.61 2.69
CA VAL A 99 4.58 -8.43 3.37
C VAL A 99 3.19 -8.16 2.82
N LYS A 100 2.18 -8.19 3.69
CA LYS A 100 0.82 -7.72 3.37
C LYS A 100 0.74 -6.22 3.66
N ILE A 101 0.45 -5.45 2.64
CA ILE A 101 0.11 -4.03 2.75
C ILE A 101 -1.41 -3.95 2.79
N GLN A 102 -1.95 -3.27 3.81
CA GLN A 102 -3.37 -2.98 3.94
C GLN A 102 -3.54 -1.47 4.07
N ILE A 103 -4.50 -0.92 3.33
CA ILE A 103 -4.82 0.49 3.27
C ILE A 103 -6.30 0.61 3.56
N ASP A 104 -6.66 1.36 4.60
CA ASP A 104 -8.04 1.74 4.85
C ASP A 104 -8.18 3.21 4.47
N LEU A 105 -9.08 3.50 3.53
CA LEU A 105 -9.23 4.80 2.90
C LEU A 105 -10.58 5.41 3.27
N ASP A 106 -10.56 6.68 3.64
CA ASP A 106 -11.72 7.57 3.62
C ASP A 106 -11.37 8.77 2.74
N SER A 107 -12.20 9.03 1.75
CA SER A 107 -11.99 10.10 0.76
C SER A 107 -13.15 11.08 0.79
N ILE A 108 -12.83 12.36 0.80
CA ILE A 108 -13.80 13.45 0.82
C ILE A 108 -13.90 14.03 -0.58
N GLU A 109 -15.12 14.19 -1.09
CA GLU A 109 -15.33 14.92 -2.34
C GLU A 109 -14.82 16.35 -2.20
N MET A 110 -13.86 16.72 -3.04
CA MET A 110 -13.35 18.09 -3.10
C MET A 110 -14.38 18.95 -3.81
N ALA A 111 -14.75 20.08 -3.19
CA ALA A 111 -15.61 21.06 -3.84
C ALA A 111 -14.99 21.46 -5.18
N SER A 112 -15.75 21.35 -6.27
CA SER A 112 -15.32 21.79 -7.59
C SER A 112 -15.01 23.29 -7.50
N SER A 113 -13.73 23.66 -7.62
CA SER A 113 -13.39 25.06 -7.89
C SER A 113 -13.79 25.32 -9.33
N LYS A 114 -14.81 26.15 -9.52
CA LYS A 114 -15.05 26.82 -10.80
C LYS A 114 -13.92 27.80 -11.10
#